data_AF-A0A535P4C6-F1
#
_entry.id   AF-A0A535P4C6-F1
#
_cell.length_a   1.000
_cell.length_b   1.000
_cell.length_c   1.000
_cell.angle_alpha   90.00
_cell.angle_beta   90.00
_cell.angle_gamma   90.00
#
_symmetry.space_group_name_H-M   'P 1'
#
loop_
_entity.id
_entity.type
_entity.pdbx_description
1 polymer ?
#
loop_
_entity_poly.entity_id
_entity_poly.type
_entity_poly.pdbx_seq_one_letter_code
_entity_poly.pdbx_strand_id
1 'polypeptide(L)'
;MKQELLDVVAAGQSREAELESVCVDAPADAGGRWAAKDHLAHLAWWRARAARLIDAARTGAEPPPSVEDDTQNALIYAETKDLAVAAVSENAKAAWQALQDAILACSEEDLRRKHPHAPGSEIWETVPGHAGHIGTHLMWWYLEQGDVERAEAAELWAYGVESEAFPEPAKRADATYNLACFYSRVGQAGRALELLRQSFEAKPDLRELAKRDPDLDAIRGELAPILL
;
A
#
# COMPACT_ATOMS: atom_id res chain seq x y z
N MET A 1 5.16 11.93 17.06
CA MET A 1 5.63 11.56 15.70
C MET A 1 6.52 10.33 15.68
N LYS A 2 7.82 10.37 16.03
CA LYS A 2 8.70 9.19 15.80
C LYS A 2 8.16 7.88 16.42
N GLN A 3 7.71 7.93 17.68
CA GLN A 3 7.12 6.75 18.32
C GLN A 3 5.87 6.27 17.61
N GLU A 4 4.97 7.17 17.20
CA GLU A 4 3.76 6.83 16.44
C GLU A 4 4.10 6.12 15.12
N LEU A 5 5.15 6.57 14.41
CA LEU A 5 5.62 5.90 13.19
C LEU A 5 6.11 4.48 13.47
N LEU A 6 6.84 4.28 14.58
CA LEU A 6 7.33 2.95 14.98
C LEU A 6 6.17 2.04 15.41
N ASP A 7 5.15 2.57 16.06
CA ASP A 7 3.95 1.82 16.45
C ASP A 7 3.18 1.36 15.20
N VAL A 8 3.04 2.23 14.20
CA VAL A 8 2.44 1.89 12.89
C VAL A 8 3.27 0.83 12.16
N VAL A 9 4.60 0.93 12.18
CA VAL A 9 5.49 -0.10 11.61
C VAL A 9 5.34 -1.44 12.33
N ALA A 10 5.25 -1.45 13.66
CA ALA A 10 5.04 -2.66 14.43
C ALA A 10 3.68 -3.31 14.12
N ALA A 11 2.63 -2.50 13.95
CA ALA A 11 1.30 -2.98 13.54
C ALA A 11 1.33 -3.63 12.15
N GLY A 12 1.99 -2.99 11.17
CA GLY A 12 2.17 -3.56 9.83
C GLY A 12 2.99 -4.86 9.84
N GLN A 13 4.08 -4.91 10.60
CA GLN A 13 4.88 -6.12 10.74
C GLN A 13 4.09 -7.29 11.37
N SER A 14 3.29 -7.00 12.39
CA SER A 14 2.42 -8.01 13.02
C SER A 14 1.38 -8.54 12.03
N ARG A 15 0.80 -7.66 11.21
CA ARG A 15 -0.19 -8.02 10.18
C ARG A 15 0.41 -8.86 9.06
N GLU A 16 1.66 -8.59 8.65
CA GLU A 16 2.37 -9.34 7.60
C GLU A 16 2.59 -10.82 7.94
N ALA A 17 2.64 -11.18 9.23
CA ALA A 17 2.75 -12.57 9.66
C ALA A 17 1.59 -13.46 9.14
N GLU A 18 0.41 -12.88 8.88
CA GLU A 18 -0.70 -13.60 8.24
C GLU A 18 -0.32 -14.07 6.83
N LEU A 19 0.25 -13.17 6.02
CA LEU A 19 0.67 -13.46 4.65
C LEU A 19 1.88 -14.41 4.62
N GLU A 20 2.84 -14.22 5.52
CA GLU A 20 3.99 -15.12 5.68
C GLU A 20 3.54 -16.56 5.98
N SER A 21 2.53 -16.73 6.84
CA SER A 21 2.05 -18.05 7.26
C SER A 21 1.47 -18.92 6.14
N VAL A 22 1.07 -18.29 5.03
CA VAL A 22 0.48 -18.95 3.86
C VAL A 22 1.42 -18.99 2.65
N CYS A 23 2.65 -18.50 2.79
CA CYS A 23 3.66 -18.58 1.74
C CYS A 23 4.10 -20.04 1.51
N VAL A 24 4.15 -20.45 0.24
CA VAL A 24 4.59 -21.80 -0.17
C VAL A 24 5.54 -21.72 -1.36
N ASP A 25 6.49 -22.67 -1.42
CA ASP A 25 7.32 -22.87 -2.60
C ASP A 25 6.47 -23.54 -3.69
N ALA A 26 5.97 -22.73 -4.61
CA ALA A 26 5.25 -23.16 -5.79
C ALA A 26 5.82 -22.49 -7.05
N PRO A 27 5.72 -23.15 -8.23
CA PRO A 27 5.98 -22.49 -9.51
C PRO A 27 5.05 -21.30 -9.72
N ALA A 28 5.51 -20.32 -10.50
CA ALA A 28 4.69 -19.19 -10.93
C ALA A 28 3.41 -19.63 -11.64
N ASP A 29 2.28 -18.96 -11.35
CA ASP A 29 1.01 -19.23 -12.01
C ASP A 29 1.08 -18.85 -13.50
N ALA A 30 0.64 -19.74 -14.38
CA ALA A 30 0.67 -19.53 -15.83
C ALA A 30 -0.26 -18.39 -16.29
N GLY A 31 -1.25 -18.02 -15.48
CA GLY A 31 -2.15 -16.88 -15.72
C GLY A 31 -1.64 -15.56 -15.14
N GLY A 32 -0.44 -15.55 -14.54
CA GLY A 32 0.17 -14.35 -13.98
C GLY A 32 -0.37 -13.92 -12.62
N ARG A 33 -1.16 -14.76 -11.93
CA ARG A 33 -1.60 -14.49 -10.56
C ARG A 33 -0.41 -14.53 -9.60
N TRP A 34 -0.40 -13.62 -8.64
CA TRP A 34 0.62 -13.57 -7.59
C TRP A 34 0.30 -14.59 -6.52
N ALA A 35 1.30 -15.35 -6.08
CA ALA A 35 1.21 -16.13 -4.87
C ALA A 35 1.45 -15.22 -3.64
N ALA A 36 1.12 -15.72 -2.44
CA ALA A 36 1.40 -15.01 -1.19
C ALA A 36 2.86 -14.54 -1.06
N LYS A 37 3.82 -15.35 -1.54
CA LYS A 37 5.25 -14.99 -1.55
C LYS A 37 5.57 -13.81 -2.49
N ASP A 38 4.83 -13.66 -3.58
CA ASP A 38 5.06 -12.59 -4.55
C ASP A 38 4.56 -11.25 -3.98
N HIS A 39 3.41 -11.26 -3.30
CA HIS A 39 2.94 -10.12 -2.50
C HIS A 39 3.94 -9.72 -1.41
N LEU A 40 4.50 -10.70 -0.69
CA LEU A 40 5.50 -10.46 0.34
C LEU A 40 6.79 -9.85 -0.23
N ALA A 41 7.27 -10.35 -1.37
CA ALA A 41 8.45 -9.82 -2.06
C ALA A 41 8.23 -8.37 -2.54
N HIS A 42 7.07 -8.09 -3.11
CA HIS A 42 6.65 -6.74 -3.50
C HIS A 42 6.66 -5.77 -2.32
N LEU A 43 6.01 -6.13 -1.21
CA LEU A 43 5.96 -5.32 0.01
C LEU A 43 7.37 -5.04 0.57
N ALA A 44 8.23 -6.06 0.61
CA ALA A 44 9.59 -5.95 1.08
C ALA A 44 10.40 -4.94 0.25
N TRP A 45 10.28 -4.97 -1.07
CA TRP A 45 11.00 -4.06 -1.97
C TRP A 45 10.61 -2.60 -1.73
N TRP A 46 9.31 -2.31 -1.68
CA TRP A 46 8.81 -0.96 -1.44
C TRP A 46 9.18 -0.42 -0.05
N ARG A 47 9.11 -1.26 0.99
CA ARG A 47 9.60 -0.89 2.34
C ARG A 47 11.09 -0.60 2.36
N ALA A 48 11.91 -1.44 1.74
CA ALA A 48 13.36 -1.20 1.65
C ALA A 48 13.68 0.08 0.88
N ARG A 49 12.90 0.39 -0.17
CA ARG A 49 13.00 1.66 -0.90
C ARG A 49 12.62 2.85 -0.01
N ALA A 50 11.57 2.75 0.79
CA ALA A 50 11.16 3.80 1.72
C ALA A 50 12.24 4.07 2.79
N ALA A 51 12.85 3.02 3.33
CA ALA A 51 13.98 3.13 4.26
C ALA A 51 15.15 3.94 3.65
N ARG A 52 15.52 3.68 2.39
CA ARG A 52 16.56 4.44 1.67
C ARG A 52 16.18 5.90 1.47
N LEU A 53 14.90 6.19 1.20
CA LEU A 53 14.41 7.56 1.07
C LEU A 53 14.52 8.32 2.40
N ILE A 54 14.10 7.69 3.51
CA ILE A 54 14.19 8.27 4.86
C ILE A 54 15.65 8.52 5.24
N ASP A 55 16.55 7.57 4.95
CA ASP A 55 17.97 7.73 5.25
C ASP A 55 18.64 8.83 4.41
N ALA A 56 18.24 8.98 3.13
CA ALA A 56 18.68 10.07 2.27
C ALA A 56 18.27 11.45 2.84
N ALA A 57 17.07 11.55 3.42
CA ALA A 57 16.60 12.77 4.05
C ALA A 57 17.53 13.22 5.19
N ARG A 58 18.02 12.28 6.01
CA ARG A 58 18.95 12.54 7.12
C ARG A 58 20.38 12.83 6.66
N THR A 59 20.88 12.05 5.69
CA THR A 59 22.28 12.11 5.27
C THR A 59 22.56 13.18 4.22
N GLY A 60 21.53 13.68 3.54
CA GLY A 60 21.67 14.54 2.37
C GLY A 60 22.18 13.80 1.13
N ALA A 61 22.13 12.47 1.13
CA ALA A 61 22.43 11.65 -0.04
C ALA A 61 21.33 11.80 -1.11
N GLU A 62 21.64 11.38 -2.34
CA GLU A 62 20.67 11.35 -3.43
C GLU A 62 19.52 10.38 -3.09
N PRO A 63 18.25 10.83 -3.11
CA PRO A 63 17.12 9.95 -2.84
C PRO A 63 16.93 8.95 -4.00
N PRO A 64 16.37 7.76 -3.74
CA PRO A 64 16.02 6.83 -4.81
C PRO A 64 15.08 7.51 -5.83
N PRO A 65 15.29 7.31 -7.15
CA PRO A 65 14.56 8.01 -8.21
C PRO A 65 13.10 7.57 -8.27
N SER A 66 12.19 8.46 -8.70
CA SER A 66 10.80 8.07 -8.99
C SER A 66 10.77 6.94 -10.02
N VAL A 67 9.85 5.99 -9.81
CA VAL A 67 9.63 4.82 -10.67
C VAL A 67 8.16 4.77 -11.05
N GLU A 68 7.84 4.13 -12.17
CA GLU A 68 6.47 3.83 -12.55
C GLU A 68 6.08 2.49 -11.92
N ASP A 69 4.95 2.47 -11.22
CA ASP A 69 4.60 1.39 -10.30
C ASP A 69 4.39 0.06 -11.02
N ASP A 70 3.68 0.02 -12.15
CA ASP A 70 3.41 -1.23 -12.87
C ASP A 70 4.70 -1.85 -13.44
N THR A 71 5.55 -1.02 -14.03
CA THR A 71 6.87 -1.43 -14.53
C THR A 71 7.74 -1.96 -13.39
N GLN A 72 7.78 -1.24 -12.26
CA GLN A 72 8.59 -1.66 -11.12
C GLN A 72 8.07 -2.95 -10.48
N ASN A 73 6.74 -3.12 -10.39
CA ASN A 73 6.11 -4.32 -9.89
C ASN A 73 6.41 -5.54 -10.77
N ALA A 74 6.40 -5.36 -12.09
CA ALA A 74 6.80 -6.41 -13.03
C ALA A 74 8.27 -6.82 -12.88
N LEU A 75 9.17 -5.86 -12.63
CA LEU A 75 10.59 -6.14 -12.35
C LEU A 75 10.76 -6.93 -11.05
N ILE A 76 10.11 -6.49 -9.97
CA ILE A 76 10.16 -7.19 -8.68
C ILE A 76 9.68 -8.63 -8.86
N TYR A 77 8.54 -8.82 -9.52
CA TYR A 77 8.00 -10.15 -9.78
C TYR A 77 8.98 -11.01 -10.60
N ALA A 78 9.55 -10.47 -11.68
CA ALA A 78 10.50 -11.20 -12.52
C ALA A 78 11.77 -11.64 -11.76
N GLU A 79 12.24 -10.82 -10.82
CA GLU A 79 13.43 -11.11 -10.00
C GLU A 79 13.16 -12.09 -8.85
N THR A 80 11.91 -12.15 -8.36
CA THR A 80 11.60 -12.82 -7.08
C THR A 80 10.72 -14.06 -7.19
N LYS A 81 9.93 -14.22 -8.25
CA LYS A 81 8.97 -15.33 -8.42
C LYS A 81 9.60 -16.73 -8.31
N ASP A 82 10.87 -16.87 -8.69
CA ASP A 82 11.61 -18.14 -8.68
C ASP A 82 12.45 -18.33 -7.40
N LEU A 83 12.44 -17.37 -6.48
CA LEU A 83 13.09 -17.49 -5.18
C LEU A 83 12.30 -18.42 -4.25
N ALA A 84 13.03 -19.08 -3.36
CA ALA A 84 12.46 -19.86 -2.28
C ALA A 84 11.83 -18.94 -1.23
N VAL A 85 10.74 -19.38 -0.61
CA VAL A 85 10.03 -18.64 0.45
C VAL A 85 11.00 -18.18 1.55
N ALA A 86 11.94 -19.03 1.95
CA ALA A 86 12.92 -18.67 2.98
C ALA A 86 13.72 -17.39 2.64
N ALA A 87 14.13 -17.22 1.38
CA ALA A 87 14.85 -16.03 0.94
C ALA A 87 13.94 -14.79 0.88
N VAL A 88 12.69 -14.98 0.42
CA VAL A 88 11.69 -13.89 0.39
C VAL A 88 11.36 -13.42 1.81
N SER A 89 11.13 -14.33 2.75
CA SER A 89 10.86 -14.01 4.16
C SER A 89 12.05 -13.33 4.84
N GLU A 90 13.28 -13.77 4.56
CA GLU A 90 14.48 -13.10 5.08
C GLU A 90 14.57 -11.66 4.58
N ASN A 91 14.31 -11.43 3.29
CA ASN A 91 14.28 -10.09 2.71
C ASN A 91 13.15 -9.22 3.29
N ALA A 92 11.95 -9.78 3.49
CA ALA A 92 10.82 -9.07 4.10
C ALA A 92 11.11 -8.62 5.53
N LYS A 93 11.74 -9.51 6.33
CA LYS A 93 12.22 -9.18 7.67
C LYS A 93 13.29 -8.09 7.65
N ALA A 94 14.26 -8.19 6.75
CA ALA A 94 15.31 -7.19 6.59
C ALA A 94 14.74 -5.81 6.19
N ALA A 95 13.72 -5.77 5.33
CA ALA A 95 13.05 -4.53 4.93
C ALA A 95 12.31 -3.84 6.09
N TRP A 96 11.67 -4.60 6.99
CA TRP A 96 11.10 -4.04 8.23
C TRP A 96 12.17 -3.45 9.13
N GLN A 97 13.26 -4.18 9.34
CA GLN A 97 14.36 -3.71 10.17
C GLN A 97 14.97 -2.42 9.59
N ALA A 98 15.21 -2.39 8.28
CA ALA A 98 15.75 -1.21 7.60
C ALA A 98 14.84 0.03 7.76
N LEU A 99 13.52 -0.15 7.66
CA LEU A 99 12.57 0.94 7.87
C LEU A 99 12.59 1.45 9.31
N GLN A 100 12.60 0.55 10.31
CA GLN A 100 12.71 0.90 11.73
C GLN A 100 14.02 1.63 12.02
N ASP A 101 15.14 1.11 11.52
CA ASP A 101 16.47 1.70 11.72
C ASP A 101 16.57 3.10 11.09
N ALA A 102 16.02 3.30 9.89
CA ALA A 102 15.98 4.59 9.23
C ALA A 102 15.17 5.62 10.04
N ILE A 103 13.99 5.24 10.53
CA ILE A 103 13.16 6.11 11.39
C ILE A 103 13.90 6.44 12.70
N LEU A 104 14.54 5.46 13.34
CA LEU A 104 15.29 5.65 14.58
C LEU A 104 16.50 6.57 14.38
N ALA A 105 17.20 6.46 13.25
CA ALA A 105 18.37 7.27 12.94
C ALA A 105 18.04 8.74 12.63
N CYS A 106 16.86 9.05 12.08
CA CYS A 106 16.45 10.40 11.72
C CYS A 106 16.09 11.26 12.95
N SER A 107 16.40 12.55 12.93
CA SER A 107 15.76 13.50 13.85
C SER A 107 14.30 13.77 13.43
N GLU A 108 13.51 14.43 14.28
CA GLU A 108 12.18 14.89 13.85
C GLU A 108 12.27 15.92 12.72
N GLU A 109 13.33 16.72 12.68
CA GLU A 109 13.57 17.68 11.59
C GLU A 109 13.81 16.95 10.27
N ASP A 110 14.61 15.87 10.28
CA ASP A 110 14.85 15.06 9.07
C ASP A 110 13.56 14.44 8.54
N LEU A 111 12.71 13.94 9.43
CA LEU A 111 11.40 13.36 9.07
C LEU A 111 10.40 14.40 8.54
N ARG A 112 10.53 15.68 8.93
CA ARG A 112 9.71 16.80 8.42
C ARG A 112 10.29 17.46 7.16
N ARG A 113 11.40 16.97 6.62
CA ARG A 113 11.89 17.46 5.33
C ARG A 113 10.87 17.18 4.24
N LYS A 114 10.86 18.03 3.21
CA LYS A 114 9.98 17.88 2.06
C LYS A 114 10.28 16.58 1.31
N HIS A 115 9.23 15.88 0.91
CA HIS A 115 9.34 14.69 0.09
C HIS A 115 9.80 15.08 -1.34
N PRO A 116 10.88 14.50 -1.87
CA PRO A 116 11.47 14.93 -3.14
C PRO A 116 10.58 14.64 -4.36
N HIS A 117 9.73 13.61 -4.27
CA HIS A 117 8.87 13.15 -5.37
C HIS A 117 7.37 13.36 -5.13
N ALA A 118 6.99 14.02 -4.03
CA ALA A 118 5.58 14.23 -3.65
C ALA A 118 5.41 15.67 -3.15
N PRO A 119 5.13 16.62 -4.06
CA PRO A 119 5.00 18.03 -3.70
C PRO A 119 3.93 18.24 -2.63
N GLY A 120 4.29 18.92 -1.54
CA GLY A 120 3.37 19.22 -0.43
C GLY A 120 3.38 18.18 0.70
N SER A 121 4.08 17.06 0.53
CA SER A 121 4.25 16.04 1.59
C SER A 121 5.62 16.15 2.26
N GLU A 122 5.68 15.68 3.51
CA GLU A 122 6.91 15.47 4.28
C GLU A 122 7.38 14.01 4.20
N ILE A 123 8.64 13.74 4.56
CA ILE A 123 9.24 12.40 4.48
C ILE A 123 8.52 11.40 5.37
N TRP A 124 8.07 11.78 6.57
CA TRP A 124 7.38 10.87 7.49
C TRP A 124 6.09 10.28 6.90
N GLU A 125 5.45 11.00 5.97
CA GLU A 125 4.17 10.61 5.37
C GLU A 125 4.29 9.35 4.51
N THR A 126 5.50 8.91 4.15
CA THR A 126 5.72 7.65 3.44
C THR A 126 5.47 6.42 4.33
N VAL A 127 5.60 6.55 5.66
CA VAL A 127 5.61 5.41 6.58
C VAL A 127 4.24 4.75 6.73
N PRO A 128 3.14 5.48 6.99
CA PRO A 128 1.83 4.86 7.18
C PRO A 128 1.37 4.07 5.94
N GLY A 129 1.56 4.63 4.74
CA GLY A 129 1.24 3.94 3.49
C GLY A 129 2.01 2.63 3.36
N HIS A 130 3.34 2.63 3.54
CA HIS A 130 4.13 1.40 3.43
C HIS A 130 3.90 0.38 4.55
N ALA A 131 3.48 0.83 5.74
CA ALA A 131 3.13 -0.05 6.83
C ALA A 131 1.72 -0.65 6.70
N GLY A 132 0.76 0.16 6.21
CA GLY A 132 -0.64 -0.23 6.00
C GLY A 132 -0.87 -1.03 4.72
N HIS A 133 -0.01 -0.89 3.71
CA HIS A 133 -0.19 -1.53 2.39
C HIS A 133 -0.32 -3.06 2.44
N ILE A 134 0.22 -3.71 3.48
CA ILE A 134 0.00 -5.14 3.74
C ILE A 134 -1.50 -5.50 3.83
N GLY A 135 -2.34 -4.61 4.36
CA GLY A 135 -3.79 -4.83 4.45
C GLY A 135 -4.44 -4.96 3.08
N THR A 136 -4.05 -4.13 2.11
CA THR A 136 -4.53 -4.22 0.72
C THR A 136 -4.07 -5.54 0.07
N HIS A 137 -2.84 -5.99 0.31
CA HIS A 137 -2.38 -7.28 -0.23
C HIS A 137 -3.05 -8.49 0.43
N LEU A 138 -3.31 -8.43 1.75
CA LEU A 138 -4.13 -9.43 2.43
C LEU A 138 -5.56 -9.43 1.91
N MET A 139 -6.12 -8.26 1.63
CA MET A 139 -7.44 -8.13 1.01
C MET A 139 -7.48 -8.86 -0.32
N TRP A 140 -6.52 -8.59 -1.22
CA TRP A 140 -6.45 -9.27 -2.52
C TRP A 140 -6.31 -10.78 -2.37
N TRP A 141 -5.40 -11.22 -1.50
CA TRP A 141 -5.20 -12.63 -1.22
C TRP A 141 -6.50 -13.30 -0.74
N TYR A 142 -7.20 -12.72 0.24
CA TYR A 142 -8.44 -13.28 0.76
C TYR A 142 -9.57 -13.28 -0.27
N LEU A 143 -9.68 -12.25 -1.13
CA LEU A 143 -10.64 -12.25 -2.24
C LEU A 143 -10.38 -13.41 -3.21
N GLU A 144 -9.12 -13.69 -3.53
CA GLU A 144 -8.77 -14.83 -4.40
C GLU A 144 -9.12 -16.18 -3.77
N GLN A 145 -9.11 -16.28 -2.43
CA GLN A 145 -9.60 -17.46 -1.71
C GLN A 145 -11.13 -17.50 -1.56
N GLY A 146 -11.84 -16.46 -1.99
CA GLY A 146 -13.29 -16.31 -1.82
C GLY A 146 -13.72 -15.91 -0.40
N ASP A 147 -12.79 -15.49 0.47
CA ASP A 147 -13.06 -15.06 1.84
C ASP A 147 -13.29 -13.54 1.88
N VAL A 148 -14.50 -13.12 1.48
CA VAL A 148 -14.89 -11.70 1.41
C VAL A 148 -14.86 -11.03 2.78
N GLU A 149 -15.19 -11.76 3.86
CA GLU A 149 -15.21 -11.21 5.21
C GLU A 149 -13.81 -10.81 5.69
N ARG A 150 -12.81 -11.71 5.51
CA ARG A 150 -11.43 -11.38 5.85
C ARG A 150 -10.83 -10.34 4.92
N ALA A 151 -11.25 -10.34 3.66
CA ALA A 151 -10.84 -9.31 2.72
C ALA A 151 -11.31 -7.91 3.15
N GLU A 152 -12.58 -7.77 3.54
CA GLU A 152 -13.13 -6.50 4.05
C GLU A 152 -12.40 -6.07 5.33
N ALA A 153 -12.16 -7.01 6.27
CA ALA A 153 -11.43 -6.70 7.49
C ALA A 153 -10.00 -6.21 7.23
N ALA A 154 -9.30 -6.78 6.24
CA ALA A 154 -7.96 -6.37 5.86
C ALA A 154 -7.92 -4.98 5.21
N GLU A 155 -8.89 -4.68 4.33
CA GLU A 155 -8.99 -3.37 3.69
C GLU A 155 -9.39 -2.27 4.68
N LEU A 156 -10.35 -2.55 5.57
CA LEU A 156 -10.72 -1.61 6.63
C LEU A 156 -9.55 -1.32 7.57
N TRP A 157 -8.69 -2.31 7.84
CA TRP A 157 -7.48 -2.10 8.62
C TRP A 157 -6.48 -1.19 7.89
N ALA A 158 -6.21 -1.43 6.61
CA ALA A 158 -5.35 -0.55 5.79
C ALA A 158 -5.88 0.89 5.75
N TYR A 159 -7.18 1.04 5.48
CA TYR A 159 -7.87 2.32 5.51
C TYR A 159 -7.75 3.02 6.87
N GLY A 160 -7.86 2.27 7.97
CA GLY A 160 -7.71 2.77 9.34
C GLY A 160 -6.31 3.32 9.60
N VAL A 161 -5.26 2.58 9.24
CA VAL A 161 -3.86 3.00 9.39
C VAL A 161 -3.61 4.34 8.69
N GLU A 162 -4.06 4.48 7.44
CA GLU A 162 -3.89 5.74 6.71
C GLU A 162 -4.76 6.87 7.26
N SER A 163 -6.02 6.60 7.59
CA SER A 163 -6.96 7.61 8.09
C SER A 163 -6.56 8.17 9.46
N GLU A 164 -5.96 7.35 10.33
CA GLU A 164 -5.43 7.79 11.62
C GLU A 164 -4.20 8.68 11.46
N ALA A 165 -3.33 8.36 10.49
CA ALA A 165 -2.14 9.17 10.20
C ALA A 165 -2.47 10.48 9.46
N PHE A 166 -3.55 10.49 8.69
CA PHE A 166 -3.93 11.58 7.78
C PHE A 166 -5.39 12.02 7.99
N PRO A 167 -5.68 12.79 9.05
CA PRO A 167 -7.05 13.20 9.36
C PRO A 167 -7.62 14.16 8.31
N GLU A 168 -6.78 14.90 7.58
CA GLU A 168 -7.23 15.81 6.53
C GLU A 168 -7.90 15.05 5.38
N PRO A 169 -9.12 15.44 4.96
CA PRO A 169 -9.83 14.77 3.87
C PRO A 169 -9.01 14.58 2.59
N ALA A 170 -8.23 15.59 2.20
CA ALA A 170 -7.42 15.54 0.98
C ALA A 170 -6.31 14.47 1.04
N LYS A 171 -5.76 14.20 2.22
CA LYS A 171 -4.68 13.21 2.40
C LYS A 171 -5.20 11.78 2.50
N ARG A 172 -6.41 11.59 3.04
CA ARG A 172 -7.08 10.27 3.07
C ARG A 172 -7.85 9.92 1.80
N ALA A 173 -7.95 10.84 0.83
CA ALA A 173 -8.82 10.68 -0.34
C ALA A 173 -8.47 9.44 -1.18
N ASP A 174 -7.17 9.11 -1.29
CA ASP A 174 -6.69 7.93 -2.01
C ASP A 174 -7.07 6.63 -1.25
N ALA A 175 -6.91 6.59 0.08
CA ALA A 175 -7.37 5.46 0.89
C ALA A 175 -8.90 5.27 0.83
N THR A 176 -9.67 6.37 0.88
CA THR A 176 -11.12 6.33 0.70
C THR A 176 -11.51 5.81 -0.68
N TYR A 177 -10.74 6.17 -1.72
CA TYR A 177 -10.93 5.67 -3.08
C TYR A 177 -10.69 4.16 -3.18
N ASN A 178 -9.57 3.67 -2.63
CA ASN A 178 -9.22 2.25 -2.64
C ASN A 178 -10.26 1.39 -1.91
N LEU A 179 -10.75 1.85 -0.75
CA LEU A 179 -11.83 1.19 -0.03
C LEU A 179 -13.13 1.15 -0.86
N ALA A 180 -13.38 2.17 -1.69
CA ALA A 180 -14.50 2.16 -2.61
C ALA A 180 -14.31 1.15 -3.76
N CYS A 181 -13.09 1.03 -4.29
CA CYS A 181 -12.73 0.00 -5.27
C CYS A 181 -12.98 -1.41 -4.71
N PHE A 182 -12.61 -1.66 -3.46
CA PHE A 182 -12.97 -2.90 -2.76
C PHE A 182 -14.49 -3.16 -2.79
N TYR A 183 -15.31 -2.20 -2.33
CA TYR A 183 -16.76 -2.38 -2.29
C TYR A 183 -17.40 -2.54 -3.67
N SER A 184 -16.83 -1.90 -4.70
CA SER A 184 -17.23 -2.13 -6.08
C SER A 184 -17.06 -3.60 -6.47
N ARG A 185 -15.87 -4.17 -6.24
CA ARG A 185 -15.54 -5.55 -6.61
C ARG A 185 -16.35 -6.61 -5.88
N VAL A 186 -16.75 -6.34 -4.63
CA VAL A 186 -17.61 -7.25 -3.85
C VAL A 186 -19.11 -6.98 -4.04
N GLY A 187 -19.50 -6.18 -5.04
CA GLY A 187 -20.90 -5.95 -5.43
C GLY A 187 -21.68 -5.01 -4.50
N GLN A 188 -21.00 -4.27 -3.62
CA GLN A 188 -21.60 -3.33 -2.68
C GLN A 188 -21.63 -1.90 -3.26
N ALA A 189 -22.30 -1.73 -4.40
CA ALA A 189 -22.32 -0.48 -5.17
C ALA A 189 -22.72 0.76 -4.35
N GLY A 190 -23.68 0.63 -3.44
CA GLY A 190 -24.12 1.72 -2.57
C GLY A 190 -23.00 2.30 -1.71
N ARG A 191 -22.22 1.43 -1.05
CA ARG A 191 -21.07 1.83 -0.21
C ARG A 191 -19.94 2.40 -1.05
N ALA A 192 -19.64 1.77 -2.19
CA ALA A 192 -18.63 2.25 -3.12
C ALA A 192 -18.93 3.69 -3.59
N LEU A 193 -20.16 3.96 -4.04
CA LEU A 193 -20.55 5.29 -4.52
C LEU A 193 -20.54 6.35 -3.41
N GLU A 194 -20.86 5.99 -2.18
CA GLU A 194 -20.77 6.91 -1.04
C GLU A 194 -19.32 7.34 -0.79
N LEU A 195 -18.38 6.38 -0.76
CA LEU A 195 -16.96 6.65 -0.56
C LEU A 195 -16.35 7.40 -1.75
N LEU A 196 -16.71 7.06 -2.99
CA LEU A 196 -16.23 7.77 -4.18
C LEU A 196 -16.64 9.24 -4.16
N ARG A 197 -17.86 9.58 -3.70
CA ARG A 197 -18.27 10.98 -3.54
C ARG A 197 -17.38 11.72 -2.54
N GLN A 198 -17.10 11.11 -1.38
CA GLN A 198 -16.23 11.70 -0.37
C GLN A 198 -14.80 11.90 -0.91
N SER A 199 -14.27 10.90 -1.60
CA SER A 199 -12.95 10.95 -2.22
C SER A 199 -12.87 12.06 -3.29
N PHE A 200 -13.86 12.17 -4.17
CA PHE A 200 -13.91 13.18 -5.24
C PHE A 200 -14.16 14.61 -4.75
N GLU A 201 -14.82 14.77 -3.61
CA GLU A 201 -14.96 16.06 -2.94
C GLU A 201 -13.61 16.52 -2.37
N ALA A 202 -12.85 15.60 -1.78
CA ALA A 202 -11.56 15.89 -1.18
C ALA A 202 -10.42 16.04 -2.21
N LYS A 203 -10.43 15.24 -3.29
CA LYS A 203 -9.41 15.22 -4.34
C LYS A 203 -10.07 15.03 -5.72
N PRO A 204 -10.51 16.12 -6.37
CA PRO A 204 -11.31 16.06 -7.60
C PRO A 204 -10.68 15.31 -8.77
N ASP A 205 -9.35 15.34 -8.88
CA ASP A 205 -8.59 14.72 -9.97
C ASP A 205 -8.74 13.18 -10.00
N LEU A 206 -9.14 12.55 -8.90
CA LEU A 206 -9.42 11.10 -8.85
C LEU A 206 -10.58 10.67 -9.76
N ARG A 207 -11.43 11.61 -10.21
CA ARG A 207 -12.45 11.33 -11.24
C ARG A 207 -11.83 10.83 -12.54
N GLU A 208 -10.66 11.32 -12.93
CA GLU A 208 -10.00 10.89 -14.18
C GLU A 208 -9.48 9.45 -14.08
N LEU A 209 -8.97 9.05 -12.91
CA LEU A 209 -8.63 7.66 -12.63
C LEU A 209 -9.89 6.78 -12.67
N ALA A 210 -10.96 7.21 -12.01
CA ALA A 210 -12.22 6.47 -11.90
C ALA A 210 -12.92 6.17 -13.23
N LYS A 211 -12.65 6.95 -14.28
CA LYS A 211 -13.18 6.68 -15.62
C LYS A 211 -12.59 5.42 -16.25
N ARG A 212 -11.39 5.02 -15.86
CA ARG A 212 -10.61 3.93 -16.48
C ARG A 212 -10.17 2.83 -15.51
N ASP A 213 -10.39 3.02 -14.21
CA ASP A 213 -10.03 2.04 -13.19
C ASP A 213 -10.90 0.78 -13.31
N PRO A 214 -10.34 -0.40 -13.66
CA PRO A 214 -11.09 -1.64 -13.83
C PRO A 214 -11.78 -2.12 -12.56
N ASP A 215 -11.34 -1.74 -11.37
CA ASP A 215 -11.99 -2.13 -10.11
C ASP A 215 -13.40 -1.53 -9.98
N LEU A 216 -13.68 -0.47 -10.74
CA LEU A 216 -14.98 0.19 -10.79
C LEU A 216 -15.86 -0.28 -11.97
N ASP A 217 -15.44 -1.29 -12.75
CA ASP A 217 -16.20 -1.81 -13.89
C ASP A 217 -17.61 -2.27 -13.50
N ALA A 218 -17.73 -2.92 -12.35
CA ALA A 218 -19.01 -3.46 -11.85
C ALA A 218 -20.06 -2.39 -11.56
N ILE A 219 -19.65 -1.13 -11.35
CA ILE A 219 -20.53 -0.01 -10.99
C ILE A 219 -20.47 1.15 -12.00
N ARG A 220 -19.88 0.93 -13.18
CA ARG A 220 -19.59 2.01 -14.14
C ARG A 220 -20.84 2.80 -14.54
N GLY A 221 -21.98 2.13 -14.63
CA GLY A 221 -23.28 2.76 -14.94
C GLY A 221 -23.74 3.73 -13.85
N GLU A 222 -23.67 3.30 -12.58
CA GLU A 222 -24.06 4.10 -11.42
C GLU A 222 -23.02 5.16 -11.02
N LEU A 223 -21.76 4.97 -11.44
CA LEU A 223 -20.66 5.91 -11.24
C LEU A 223 -20.76 7.14 -12.17
N ALA A 224 -21.24 6.96 -13.40
CA ALA A 224 -21.28 8.01 -14.43
C ALA A 224 -21.88 9.37 -13.95
N PRO A 225 -22.98 9.41 -13.18
CA PRO A 225 -23.55 10.68 -12.70
C PRO A 225 -22.69 11.47 -11.72
N ILE A 226 -21.73 10.84 -11.04
CA ILE A 226 -20.87 11.50 -10.02
C ILE A 226 -19.45 11.78 -10.53
N LEU A 227 -19.17 11.48 -11.81
CA LEU A 227 -17.92 11.82 -12.50
C LEU A 227 -17.93 13.20 -13.17
N LEU A 228 -19.07 13.90 -13.11
CA LEU A 228 -19.27 15.25 -13.66
C LEU A 228 -18.71 16.34 -12.74
#